data_AF-A0A4U7DZJ9-F1
#
_entry.id   AF-A0A4U7DZJ9-F1
#
_cell.length_a   1.000
_cell.length_b   1.000
_cell.length_c   1.000
_cell.angle_alpha   90.00
_cell.angle_beta   90.00
_cell.angle_gamma   90.00
#
_symmetry.space_group_name_H-M   'P 1'
#
loop_
_entity.id
_entity.type
_entity.pdbx_description
1 polymer ?
#
loop_
_entity_poly.entity_id
_entity_poly.type
_entity_poly.pdbx_seq_one_letter_code
_entity_poly.pdbx_strand_id
1 'polypeptide(L)'
;MCGGRGTRLGEGEKPLAAVAGRSMVDRALDALAASRVETAYAAVSPHAPRTRERLVARRDGSADDPDSEAVDLRVVDTPGDGYVADLRAALEAGPDAPALTLAVDLPLLDGPAVDAVLGAHAAADADALSVRVPAARKRELGASADAATRYDEADDGEASGGVDGDLVPAGINVVGALDGAGDEAVRATRDARLAVNVNRPGDRRLAERLLGGDGPEPLPTGGVDWLDATATREGGGRS
;
A
#
# COMPACT_ATOMS: atom_id res chain seq x y z
N MET A 1 5.98 -4.52 1.75
CA MET A 1 5.68 -5.47 2.86
C MET A 1 5.07 -6.75 2.31
N CYS A 2 5.80 -7.87 2.43
CA CYS A 2 5.51 -9.14 1.75
C CYS A 2 5.45 -10.35 2.72
N GLY A 3 5.26 -10.15 4.03
CA GLY A 3 5.26 -11.22 5.05
C GLY A 3 3.88 -11.81 5.40
N GLY A 4 2.82 -11.43 4.69
CA GLY A 4 1.43 -11.72 5.09
C GLY A 4 1.00 -13.18 4.92
N ARG A 5 0.30 -13.73 5.92
CA ARG A 5 -0.34 -15.07 5.83
C ARG A 5 -1.66 -14.98 5.06
N GLY A 6 -1.90 -15.94 4.15
CA GLY A 6 -3.11 -16.00 3.30
C GLY A 6 -4.32 -16.68 3.96
N THR A 7 -4.31 -16.85 5.28
CA THR A 7 -5.31 -17.66 6.02
C THR A 7 -6.75 -17.27 5.73
N ARG A 8 -7.04 -15.96 5.59
CA ARG A 8 -8.38 -15.44 5.28
C ARG A 8 -8.78 -15.61 3.81
N LEU A 9 -7.82 -15.74 2.90
CA LEU A 9 -8.04 -16.05 1.48
C LEU A 9 -8.25 -17.56 1.24
N GLY A 10 -7.89 -18.40 2.22
CA GLY A 10 -7.85 -19.85 2.04
C GLY A 10 -6.68 -20.31 1.17
N GLU A 11 -5.69 -19.44 0.96
CA GLU A 11 -4.50 -19.71 0.16
C GLU A 11 -3.25 -19.61 1.04
N GLY A 12 -2.16 -20.27 0.65
CA GLY A 12 -0.96 -20.39 1.50
C GLY A 12 -0.41 -19.03 1.95
N GLU A 13 0.39 -18.39 1.10
CA GLU A 13 1.00 -17.10 1.39
C GLU A 13 0.24 -15.99 0.68
N LYS A 14 -0.21 -14.97 1.42
CA LYS A 14 -1.05 -13.90 0.88
C LYS A 14 -0.41 -13.19 -0.33
N PRO A 15 0.88 -12.80 -0.30
CA PRO A 15 1.53 -12.15 -1.45
C PRO A 15 1.46 -12.95 -2.75
N LEU A 16 1.44 -14.28 -2.66
CA LEU A 16 1.40 -15.16 -3.83
C LEU A 16 -0.02 -15.45 -4.33
N ALA A 17 -1.06 -15.08 -3.59
CA ALA A 17 -2.42 -15.28 -4.04
C ALA A 17 -2.64 -14.56 -5.38
N ALA A 18 -3.20 -15.27 -6.35
CA ALA A 18 -3.40 -14.75 -7.68
C ALA A 18 -4.69 -13.92 -7.75
N VAL A 19 -4.61 -12.78 -8.44
CA VAL A 19 -5.75 -11.96 -8.83
C VAL A 19 -5.68 -11.87 -10.35
N ALA A 20 -6.69 -12.38 -11.06
CA ALA A 20 -6.71 -12.45 -12.53
C ALA A 20 -5.39 -13.02 -13.10
N GLY A 21 -4.96 -14.19 -12.60
CA GLY A 21 -3.81 -14.94 -13.11
C GLY A 21 -2.42 -14.44 -12.69
N ARG A 22 -2.32 -13.29 -12.01
CA ARG A 22 -1.03 -12.71 -11.57
C ARG A 22 -0.99 -12.56 -10.06
N SER A 23 0.13 -12.92 -9.44
CA SER A 23 0.28 -12.85 -7.98
C SER A 23 0.22 -11.40 -7.50
N MET A 24 -0.28 -11.18 -6.29
CA MET A 24 -0.36 -9.84 -5.71
C MET A 24 1.00 -9.15 -5.56
N VAL A 25 2.03 -9.91 -5.17
CA VAL A 25 3.41 -9.39 -5.10
C VAL A 25 3.95 -8.99 -6.48
N ASP A 26 3.64 -9.77 -7.52
CA ASP A 26 4.08 -9.42 -8.87
C ASP A 26 3.38 -8.17 -9.38
N ARG A 27 2.07 -8.03 -9.14
CA ARG A 27 1.30 -6.83 -9.48
C ARG A 27 1.85 -5.57 -8.79
N ALA A 28 2.18 -5.68 -7.51
CA ALA A 28 2.77 -4.57 -6.77
C ALA A 28 4.13 -4.16 -7.37
N LEU A 29 4.97 -5.13 -7.75
CA LEU A 29 6.26 -4.84 -8.38
C LEU A 29 6.11 -4.25 -9.80
N ASP A 30 5.11 -4.67 -10.57
CA ASP A 30 4.83 -4.05 -11.87
C ASP A 30 4.39 -2.60 -11.71
N ALA A 31 3.55 -2.30 -10.72
CA ALA A 31 3.14 -0.93 -10.42
C ALA A 31 4.33 -0.05 -10.03
N LEU A 32 5.26 -0.57 -9.23
CA LEU A 32 6.49 0.15 -8.87
C LEU A 32 7.39 0.35 -10.09
N ALA A 33 7.58 -0.67 -10.93
CA ALA A 33 8.39 -0.56 -12.15
C ALA A 33 7.81 0.42 -13.17
N ALA A 34 6.48 0.55 -13.24
CA ALA A 34 5.80 1.51 -14.09
C ALA A 34 5.70 2.94 -13.47
N SER A 35 6.32 3.16 -12.31
CA SER A 35 6.34 4.45 -11.60
C SER A 35 7.74 5.07 -11.59
N ARG A 36 7.92 6.20 -10.92
CA ARG A 36 9.24 6.80 -10.69
C ARG A 36 10.07 6.12 -9.59
N VAL A 37 9.59 5.01 -9.00
CA VAL A 37 10.34 4.26 -8.00
C VAL A 37 11.47 3.48 -8.67
N GLU A 38 12.71 3.77 -8.29
CA GLU A 38 13.90 3.12 -8.86
C GLU A 38 14.27 1.83 -8.14
N THR A 39 14.07 1.78 -6.82
CA THR A 39 14.45 0.66 -5.97
C THR A 39 13.29 0.21 -5.09
N ALA A 40 13.07 -1.10 -5.00
CA ALA A 40 12.10 -1.72 -4.11
C ALA A 40 12.79 -2.64 -3.10
N TYR A 41 12.51 -2.44 -1.81
CA TYR A 41 12.91 -3.32 -0.72
C TYR A 41 11.74 -4.24 -0.34
N ALA A 42 11.78 -5.49 -0.80
CA ALA A 42 10.75 -6.47 -0.51
C ALA A 42 11.02 -7.17 0.84
N ALA A 43 10.38 -6.65 1.88
CA ALA A 43 10.39 -7.19 3.24
C ALA A 43 9.61 -8.51 3.32
N VAL A 44 10.30 -9.63 3.52
CA VAL A 44 9.72 -10.98 3.66
C VAL A 44 9.95 -11.51 5.07
N SER A 45 8.98 -12.26 5.60
CA SER A 45 9.10 -12.89 6.92
C SER A 45 9.25 -14.42 6.80
N PRO A 46 9.68 -15.12 7.86
CA PRO A 46 9.72 -16.59 7.91
C PRO A 46 8.37 -17.25 7.63
N HIS A 47 7.27 -16.50 7.71
CA HIS A 47 5.92 -16.97 7.42
C HIS A 47 5.59 -17.02 5.92
N ALA A 48 6.47 -16.49 5.06
CA ALA A 48 6.28 -16.38 3.62
C ALA A 48 7.50 -16.87 2.79
N PRO A 49 8.01 -18.10 3.00
CA PRO A 49 9.21 -18.60 2.32
C PRO A 49 9.06 -18.71 0.80
N ARG A 50 7.89 -19.09 0.27
CA ARG A 50 7.68 -19.18 -1.19
C ARG A 50 7.64 -17.81 -1.84
N THR A 51 7.15 -16.80 -1.12
CA THR A 51 7.17 -15.39 -1.54
C THR A 51 8.62 -14.94 -1.69
N ARG A 52 9.49 -15.30 -0.74
CA ARG A 52 10.93 -15.05 -0.84
C ARG A 52 11.54 -15.73 -2.07
N GLU A 53 11.27 -17.01 -2.30
CA GLU A 53 11.74 -17.74 -3.49
C GLU A 53 11.31 -17.05 -4.79
N ARG A 54 10.03 -16.64 -4.88
CA ARG A 54 9.49 -15.91 -6.03
C ARG A 54 10.20 -14.57 -6.25
N LEU A 55 10.43 -13.81 -5.19
CA LEU A 55 11.11 -12.51 -5.24
C LEU A 55 12.57 -12.64 -5.70
N VAL A 56 13.28 -13.65 -5.20
CA VAL A 56 14.65 -13.97 -5.65
C VAL A 56 14.66 -14.35 -7.13
N ALA A 57 13.76 -15.24 -7.56
CA ALA A 57 13.65 -15.64 -8.95
C ALA A 57 13.38 -14.45 -9.89
N ARG A 58 12.52 -13.52 -9.44
CA ARG A 58 12.21 -12.29 -10.18
C ARG A 58 13.40 -11.34 -10.25
N ARG A 59 14.09 -11.08 -9.13
CA ARG A 59 15.31 -10.25 -9.11
C ARG A 59 16.37 -10.77 -10.07
N ASP A 60 16.56 -12.08 -10.11
CA ASP A 60 17.61 -12.72 -10.90
C ASP A 60 17.22 -12.84 -12.40
N GLY A 61 16.07 -12.29 -12.82
CA GLY A 61 15.58 -12.33 -14.20
C GLY A 61 15.14 -13.71 -14.67
N SER A 62 14.94 -14.65 -13.74
CA SER A 62 14.54 -16.04 -14.01
C SER A 62 13.03 -16.25 -13.94
N ALA A 63 12.26 -15.19 -13.67
CA ALA A 63 10.80 -15.22 -13.77
C ALA A 63 10.37 -15.16 -15.24
N ASP A 64 9.45 -16.02 -15.64
CA ASP A 64 8.91 -16.16 -17.01
C ASP A 64 8.05 -14.96 -17.48
N ASP A 65 8.53 -13.72 -17.35
CA ASP A 65 7.83 -12.53 -17.85
C ASP A 65 8.77 -11.57 -18.62
N PRO A 66 8.83 -11.70 -19.95
CA PRO A 66 9.69 -10.89 -20.80
C PRO A 66 9.22 -9.44 -20.98
N ASP A 67 7.99 -9.10 -20.56
CA ASP A 67 7.40 -7.76 -20.74
C ASP A 67 7.51 -6.87 -19.49
N SER A 68 8.13 -7.36 -18.41
CA SER A 68 8.23 -6.63 -17.15
C SER A 68 9.45 -5.69 -17.17
N GLU A 69 9.20 -4.37 -17.22
CA GLU A 69 10.23 -3.40 -16.80
C GLU A 69 10.63 -3.70 -15.34
N ALA A 70 11.92 -3.59 -15.04
CA ALA A 70 12.46 -4.05 -13.77
C ALA A 70 12.84 -2.87 -12.85
N VAL A 71 12.15 -2.79 -11.72
CA VAL A 71 12.62 -2.02 -10.55
C VAL A 71 13.83 -2.74 -9.91
N ASP A 72 14.81 -2.01 -9.39
CA ASP A 72 15.93 -2.61 -8.65
C ASP A 72 15.41 -3.26 -7.36
N LEU A 73 15.33 -4.60 -7.36
CA LEU A 73 14.68 -5.36 -6.30
C LEU A 73 15.69 -5.89 -5.27
N ARG A 74 15.58 -5.41 -4.03
CA ARG A 74 16.30 -5.92 -2.86
C ARG A 74 15.35 -6.74 -2.00
N VAL A 75 15.71 -7.99 -1.71
CA VAL A 75 14.94 -8.86 -0.80
C VAL A 75 15.50 -8.71 0.61
N VAL A 76 14.65 -8.36 1.56
CA VAL A 76 15.03 -8.13 2.97
C VAL A 76 14.30 -9.14 3.83
N ASP A 77 15.05 -9.99 4.54
CA ASP A 77 14.51 -10.90 5.53
C ASP A 77 14.22 -10.13 6.83
N THR A 78 12.96 -10.15 7.28
CA THR A 78 12.49 -9.50 8.51
C THR A 78 12.06 -10.53 9.55
N PRO A 79 11.90 -10.16 10.85
CA PRO A 79 11.59 -11.13 11.91
C PRO A 79 10.22 -11.82 11.77
N GLY A 80 9.22 -11.14 11.20
CA GLY A 80 7.85 -11.62 11.15
C GLY A 80 7.04 -11.43 12.43
N ASP A 81 7.49 -10.52 13.31
CA ASP A 81 6.89 -10.23 14.63
C ASP A 81 5.77 -9.18 14.56
N GLY A 82 5.36 -8.79 13.35
CA GLY A 82 4.28 -7.85 13.11
C GLY A 82 4.70 -6.71 12.19
N TYR A 83 3.71 -5.93 11.74
CA TYR A 83 3.90 -4.90 10.71
C TYR A 83 4.97 -3.87 11.09
N VAL A 84 4.92 -3.33 12.32
CA VAL A 84 5.84 -2.28 12.76
C VAL A 84 7.27 -2.80 12.88
N ALA A 85 7.46 -3.99 13.44
CA ALA A 85 8.78 -4.61 13.57
C ALA A 85 9.39 -4.91 12.20
N ASP A 86 8.60 -5.47 11.27
CA ASP A 86 9.04 -5.76 9.91
C ASP A 86 9.33 -4.49 9.12
N LEU A 87 8.53 -3.44 9.30
CA LEU A 87 8.76 -2.15 8.63
C LEU A 87 10.07 -1.51 9.10
N ARG A 88 10.32 -1.48 10.41
CA ARG A 88 11.59 -0.95 10.96
C ARG A 88 12.79 -1.71 10.41
N ALA A 89 12.76 -3.05 10.44
CA ALA A 89 13.83 -3.87 9.87
C ALA A 89 14.04 -3.60 8.36
N ALA A 90 12.97 -3.37 7.60
CA ALA A 90 13.07 -3.04 6.19
C ALA A 90 13.69 -1.66 5.93
N LEU A 91 13.36 -0.67 6.76
CA LEU A 91 13.91 0.69 6.67
C LEU A 91 15.39 0.73 7.09
N GLU A 92 15.78 -0.04 8.12
CA GLU A 92 17.18 -0.19 8.52
C GLU A 92 18.05 -0.89 7.47
N ALA A 93 17.43 -1.68 6.58
CA ALA A 93 18.15 -2.42 5.54
C ALA A 93 18.60 -1.55 4.34
N GLY A 94 18.12 -0.30 4.24
CA GLY A 94 18.77 0.69 3.38
C GLY A 94 17.92 1.67 2.56
N PRO A 95 16.57 1.68 2.49
CA PRO A 95 15.90 2.80 1.85
C PRO A 95 16.12 4.07 2.69
N ASP A 96 16.64 5.12 2.08
CA ASP A 96 16.75 6.42 2.72
C ASP A 96 15.38 7.04 2.94
N ALA A 97 15.20 7.76 4.04
CA ALA A 97 13.99 8.54 4.29
C ALA A 97 13.98 9.79 3.39
N PRO A 98 12.81 10.21 2.85
CA PRO A 98 11.51 9.56 3.01
C PRO A 98 11.35 8.33 2.11
N ALA A 99 10.71 7.28 2.62
CA ALA A 99 10.52 6.01 1.91
C ALA A 99 9.04 5.70 1.64
N LEU A 100 8.71 5.25 0.43
CA LEU A 100 7.39 4.73 0.11
C LEU A 100 7.23 3.33 0.72
N THR A 101 6.18 3.15 1.52
CA THR A 101 5.76 1.86 2.05
C THR A 101 4.55 1.35 1.28
N LEU A 102 4.56 0.07 0.93
CA LEU A 102 3.48 -0.56 0.18
C LEU A 102 3.16 -1.94 0.76
N ALA A 103 1.88 -2.17 1.08
CA ALA A 103 1.30 -3.49 1.27
C ALA A 103 0.97 -4.08 -0.10
N VAL A 104 1.41 -5.31 -0.34
CA VAL A 104 1.21 -5.98 -1.65
C VAL A 104 -0.24 -6.37 -1.94
N ASP A 105 -1.16 -6.14 -1.01
CA ASP A 105 -2.56 -6.56 -1.15
C ASP A 105 -3.43 -5.54 -1.91
N LEU A 106 -2.82 -4.62 -2.66
CA LEU A 106 -3.46 -3.64 -3.55
C LEU A 106 -3.30 -4.07 -5.02
N PRO A 107 -4.03 -5.09 -5.52
CA PRO A 107 -3.80 -5.65 -6.86
C PRO A 107 -4.25 -4.74 -8.02
N LEU A 108 -4.93 -3.63 -7.71
CA LEU A 108 -5.40 -2.63 -8.65
C LEU A 108 -4.43 -1.44 -8.80
N LEU A 109 -3.38 -1.39 -7.97
CA LEU A 109 -2.39 -0.32 -8.00
C LEU A 109 -1.65 -0.33 -9.34
N ASP A 110 -1.40 0.86 -9.89
CA ASP A 110 -0.62 1.08 -11.10
C ASP A 110 0.43 2.17 -10.88
N GLY A 111 1.34 2.32 -11.86
CA GLY A 111 2.41 3.31 -11.81
C GLY A 111 1.93 4.76 -11.61
N PRO A 112 0.93 5.23 -12.37
CA PRO A 112 0.37 6.57 -12.19
C PRO A 112 -0.20 6.83 -10.78
N ALA A 113 -0.85 5.84 -10.14
CA ALA A 113 -1.32 5.99 -8.77
C ALA A 113 -0.16 6.08 -7.76
N VAL A 114 0.91 5.29 -7.94
CA VAL A 114 2.13 5.40 -7.13
C VAL A 114 2.74 6.79 -7.28
N ASP A 115 2.88 7.28 -8.52
CA ASP A 115 3.43 8.60 -8.80
C ASP A 115 2.59 9.73 -8.22
N ALA A 116 1.26 9.58 -8.19
CA ALA A 116 0.36 10.53 -7.57
C ALA A 116 0.56 10.59 -6.04
N VAL A 117 0.80 9.46 -5.37
CA VAL A 117 1.13 9.43 -3.93
C VAL A 117 2.46 10.16 -3.67
N LEU A 118 3.49 9.88 -4.47
CA LEU A 118 4.79 10.55 -4.37
C LEU A 118 4.65 12.06 -4.62
N GLY A 119 3.85 12.46 -5.61
CA GLY A 119 3.55 13.87 -5.90
C GLY A 119 2.78 14.56 -4.77
N ALA A 120 1.83 13.85 -4.14
CA ALA A 120 1.08 14.38 -3.01
C ALA A 120 1.97 14.61 -1.78
N HIS A 121 2.94 13.73 -1.51
CA HIS A 121 3.92 13.90 -0.44
C HIS A 121 4.83 15.10 -0.72
N ALA A 122 5.38 15.20 -1.93
CA ALA A 122 6.20 16.35 -2.34
C ALA A 122 5.46 17.70 -2.22
N ALA A 123 4.14 17.71 -2.34
CA ALA A 123 3.31 18.90 -2.19
C ALA A 123 2.84 19.17 -0.74
N ALA A 124 3.01 18.22 0.18
CA ALA A 124 2.43 18.29 1.52
C ALA A 124 3.27 19.08 2.55
N ASP A 125 4.51 19.46 2.21
CA ASP A 125 5.45 20.13 3.12
C ASP A 125 5.54 19.40 4.48
N ALA A 126 5.68 18.08 4.44
CA ALA A 126 5.67 17.18 5.58
C ALA A 126 6.67 16.02 5.37
N ASP A 127 7.19 15.47 6.46
CA ASP A 127 8.18 14.38 6.42
C ASP A 127 7.54 13.03 6.04
N ALA A 128 6.27 12.85 6.40
CA ALA A 128 5.51 11.64 6.12
C ALA A 128 4.14 11.95 5.47
N LEU A 129 3.58 10.94 4.80
CA LEU A 129 2.26 11.00 4.18
C LEU A 129 1.44 9.74 4.51
N SER A 130 0.35 9.92 5.24
CA SER A 130 -0.71 8.92 5.43
C SER A 130 -1.71 8.99 4.27
N VAL A 131 -1.78 7.94 3.45
CA VAL A 131 -2.85 7.81 2.45
C VAL A 131 -4.03 7.07 3.05
N ARG A 132 -5.17 7.74 3.04
CA ARG A 132 -6.40 7.25 3.65
C ARG A 132 -7.52 7.14 2.63
N VAL A 133 -8.46 6.24 2.91
CA VAL A 133 -9.68 6.08 2.12
C VAL A 133 -10.87 6.00 3.06
N PRO A 134 -12.03 6.58 2.71
CA PRO A 134 -13.23 6.40 3.50
C PRO A 134 -13.64 4.93 3.59
N ALA A 135 -13.95 4.43 4.79
CA ALA A 135 -14.48 3.10 5.02
C ALA A 135 -15.79 2.86 4.27
N ALA A 136 -16.63 3.91 4.16
CA ALA A 136 -17.83 3.91 3.32
C ALA A 136 -17.50 3.58 1.87
N ARG A 137 -16.42 4.14 1.33
CA ARG A 137 -15.99 3.89 -0.05
C ARG A 137 -15.61 2.43 -0.29
N LYS A 138 -14.91 1.79 0.66
CA LYS A 138 -14.62 0.35 0.57
C LYS A 138 -15.92 -0.46 0.49
N ARG A 139 -16.93 -0.13 1.31
CA ARG A 139 -18.25 -0.80 1.31
C ARG A 139 -19.03 -0.57 0.01
N GLU A 140 -19.02 0.64 -0.53
CA GLU A 140 -19.69 0.99 -1.80
C GLU A 140 -19.14 0.15 -2.97
N LEU A 141 -17.83 -0.05 -3.02
CA LEU A 141 -17.20 -0.91 -4.02
C LEU A 141 -17.49 -2.41 -3.79
N GLY A 142 -18.00 -2.77 -2.61
CA GLY A 142 -18.17 -4.16 -2.18
C GLY A 142 -16.90 -4.82 -1.65
N ALA A 143 -15.87 -4.01 -1.34
CA ALA A 143 -14.65 -4.48 -0.70
C ALA A 143 -14.88 -4.66 0.81
N SER A 144 -14.13 -5.59 1.41
CA SER A 144 -14.14 -5.76 2.85
C SER A 144 -13.53 -4.54 3.54
N ALA A 145 -14.31 -3.93 4.42
CA ALA A 145 -13.81 -2.94 5.38
C ALA A 145 -13.27 -3.72 6.59
N ASP A 146 -12.12 -4.38 6.44
CA ASP A 146 -11.51 -5.05 7.58
C ASP A 146 -11.11 -4.00 8.63
N ALA A 147 -11.78 -4.05 9.79
CA ALA A 147 -11.46 -3.29 11.00
C ALA A 147 -10.12 -3.71 11.64
N ALA A 148 -9.28 -4.47 10.91
CA ALA A 148 -7.97 -4.93 11.36
C ALA A 148 -6.88 -3.85 11.32
N THR A 149 -7.23 -2.62 10.94
CA THR A 149 -6.41 -1.41 11.15
C THR A 149 -6.70 -0.73 12.50
N ARG A 150 -7.45 -1.35 13.42
CA ARG A 150 -7.14 -1.15 14.83
C ARG A 150 -5.84 -1.91 15.07
N TYR A 151 -4.74 -1.18 15.09
CA TYR A 151 -3.49 -1.66 15.65
C TYR A 151 -3.83 -2.38 16.98
N ASP A 152 -3.26 -3.56 17.20
CA ASP A 152 -3.30 -4.22 18.51
C ASP A 152 -2.63 -3.28 19.53
N GLU A 153 -3.39 -2.34 20.10
CA GLU A 153 -3.04 -1.61 21.29
C GLU A 153 -3.32 -2.50 22.49
N ALA A 154 -2.31 -3.30 22.83
CA ALA A 154 -1.94 -3.44 24.22
C ALA A 154 -0.83 -2.42 24.50
N ASP A 155 -1.18 -1.14 24.65
CA ASP A 155 -0.62 -0.30 25.71
C ASP A 155 -1.39 1.02 25.79
N ASP A 156 -1.53 1.53 27.01
CA ASP A 156 -2.35 2.67 27.37
C ASP A 156 -1.90 3.99 26.70
N GLY A 157 -2.75 4.60 25.87
CA GLY A 157 -2.47 5.92 25.31
C GLY A 157 -3.56 6.42 24.37
N GLU A 158 -4.48 7.22 24.91
CA GLU A 158 -5.51 8.04 24.26
C GLU A 158 -5.66 7.91 22.73
N ALA A 159 -6.76 7.27 22.33
CA ALA A 159 -7.35 7.44 21.02
C ALA A 159 -7.49 8.93 20.69
N SER A 160 -6.70 9.42 19.73
CA SER A 160 -6.97 10.67 19.05
C SER A 160 -8.16 10.48 18.10
N GLY A 161 -9.33 10.30 18.71
CA GLY A 161 -10.64 10.31 18.06
C GLY A 161 -10.98 11.72 17.59
N GLY A 162 -10.35 12.14 16.50
CA GLY A 162 -10.88 13.20 15.65
C GLY A 162 -12.11 12.70 14.87
N VAL A 163 -12.76 13.60 14.13
CA VAL A 163 -13.90 13.34 13.23
C VAL A 163 -13.57 12.30 12.12
N ASP A 164 -12.32 11.83 12.10
CA ASP A 164 -11.62 10.87 11.23
C ASP A 164 -11.89 9.37 11.51
N GLY A 165 -12.89 9.01 12.31
CA GLY A 165 -13.21 7.61 12.62
C GLY A 165 -13.61 6.75 11.39
N ASP A 166 -13.88 7.39 10.25
CA ASP A 166 -14.27 6.73 8.99
C ASP A 166 -13.14 6.61 7.96
N LEU A 167 -11.94 7.15 8.21
CA LEU A 167 -10.81 7.05 7.29
C LEU A 167 -9.90 5.88 7.67
N VAL A 168 -9.65 4.95 6.73
CA VAL A 168 -8.77 3.80 6.95
C VAL A 168 -7.52 3.89 6.08
N PRO A 169 -6.38 3.34 6.52
CA PRO A 169 -5.19 3.21 5.68
C PRO A 169 -5.49 2.56 4.33
N ALA A 170 -4.93 3.14 3.26
CA ALA A 170 -4.96 2.54 1.93
C ALA A 170 -4.03 1.33 1.82
N GLY A 171 -2.94 1.32 2.59
CA GLY A 171 -1.88 0.32 2.48
C GLY A 171 -0.69 0.77 1.62
N ILE A 172 -0.65 2.05 1.21
CA ILE A 172 0.50 2.72 0.62
C ILE A 172 0.70 4.05 1.34
N ASN A 173 1.90 4.36 1.82
CA ASN A 173 2.19 5.59 2.58
C ASN A 173 3.62 6.04 2.31
N VAL A 174 3.96 7.28 2.67
CA VAL A 174 5.35 7.73 2.75
C VAL A 174 5.74 7.88 4.21
N VAL A 175 6.86 7.28 4.61
CA VAL A 175 7.37 7.38 5.98
C VAL A 175 8.63 8.25 6.00
N GLY A 176 8.73 9.10 7.01
CA GLY A 176 9.89 9.93 7.28
C GLY A 176 11.02 9.16 7.97
N ALA A 177 11.89 9.89 8.67
CA ALA A 177 13.00 9.30 9.40
C ALA A 177 12.54 8.35 10.53
N LEU A 178 13.38 7.36 10.84
CA LEU A 178 13.09 6.31 11.83
C LEU A 178 13.02 6.81 13.28
N ASP A 179 13.55 7.99 13.57
CA ASP A 179 13.50 8.62 14.90
C ASP A 179 12.08 9.11 15.26
N GLY A 180 11.14 9.05 14.32
CA GLY A 180 9.75 9.46 14.53
C GLY A 180 9.58 10.97 14.72
N ALA A 181 10.63 11.75 14.43
CA ALA A 181 10.55 13.19 14.37
C ALA A 181 10.03 13.62 13.00
N GLY A 182 9.18 14.65 12.99
CA GLY A 182 8.67 15.24 11.77
C GLY A 182 7.15 15.31 11.71
N ASP A 183 6.66 16.10 10.75
CA ASP A 183 5.22 16.27 10.54
C ASP A 183 4.68 15.17 9.61
N GLU A 184 3.50 14.64 9.93
CA GLU A 184 2.76 13.71 9.04
C GLU A 184 1.57 14.44 8.42
N ALA A 185 1.53 14.47 7.09
CA ALA A 185 0.35 14.91 6.35
C ALA A 185 -0.61 13.75 6.10
N VAL A 186 -1.91 14.03 6.11
CA VAL A 186 -2.94 13.08 5.69
C VAL A 186 -3.47 13.49 4.30
N ARG A 187 -3.70 12.49 3.44
CA ARG A 187 -4.41 12.65 2.18
C ARG A 187 -5.46 11.57 2.02
N ALA A 188 -6.71 11.97 1.88
CA ALA A 188 -7.83 11.09 1.63
C ALA A 188 -8.18 11.03 0.13
N THR A 189 -8.56 9.85 -0.36
CA THR A 189 -9.04 9.65 -1.73
C THR A 189 -10.15 8.61 -1.80
N ARG A 190 -10.92 8.62 -2.89
CA ARG A 190 -11.93 7.60 -3.23
C ARG A 190 -11.48 6.67 -4.36
N ASP A 191 -10.25 6.82 -4.84
CA ASP A 191 -9.71 6.04 -5.95
C ASP A 191 -9.76 4.54 -5.67
N ALA A 192 -10.38 3.76 -6.57
CA ALA A 192 -10.53 2.32 -6.42
C ALA A 192 -9.19 1.58 -6.35
N ARG A 193 -8.14 2.09 -7.00
CA ARG A 193 -6.78 1.54 -6.99
C ARG A 193 -6.17 1.54 -5.58
N LEU A 194 -6.61 2.48 -4.74
CA LEU A 194 -6.16 2.67 -3.36
C LEU A 194 -7.17 2.19 -2.31
N ALA A 195 -8.42 1.93 -2.72
CA ALA A 195 -9.49 1.54 -1.81
C ALA A 195 -9.70 0.02 -1.69
N VAL A 196 -9.23 -0.78 -2.66
CA VAL A 196 -9.49 -2.23 -2.70
C VAL A 196 -8.25 -3.03 -2.28
N ASN A 197 -8.22 -3.41 -1.00
CA ASN A 197 -7.27 -4.41 -0.50
C ASN A 197 -7.86 -5.82 -0.60
N VAL A 198 -7.08 -6.80 -1.08
CA VAL A 198 -7.52 -8.20 -1.16
C VAL A 198 -7.13 -8.98 0.09
N ASN A 199 -8.12 -9.16 0.97
CA ASN A 199 -7.99 -9.90 2.23
C ASN A 199 -8.87 -11.15 2.27
N ARG A 200 -9.97 -11.15 1.51
CA ARG A 200 -10.95 -12.24 1.44
C ARG A 200 -11.26 -12.63 -0.01
N PRO A 201 -11.83 -13.83 -0.24
CA PRO A 201 -12.23 -14.26 -1.59
C PRO A 201 -13.21 -13.31 -2.28
N GLY A 202 -14.05 -12.58 -1.52
CA GLY A 202 -14.93 -11.55 -2.05
C GLY A 202 -14.18 -10.36 -2.64
N ASP A 203 -13.12 -9.91 -1.96
CA ASP A 203 -12.27 -8.81 -2.43
C ASP A 203 -11.52 -9.20 -3.70
N ARG A 204 -11.00 -10.43 -3.77
CA ARG A 204 -10.36 -10.95 -4.97
C ARG A 204 -11.32 -10.89 -6.17
N ARG A 205 -12.54 -11.41 -6.01
CA ARG A 205 -13.54 -11.38 -7.09
C ARG A 205 -13.88 -9.95 -7.49
N LEU A 206 -13.90 -9.01 -6.55
CA LEU A 206 -14.10 -7.59 -6.87
C LEU A 206 -12.93 -7.04 -7.70
N ALA A 207 -11.70 -7.28 -7.26
CA ALA A 207 -10.51 -6.83 -7.97
C ALA A 207 -10.44 -7.42 -9.39
N GLU A 208 -10.76 -8.71 -9.54
CA GLU A 208 -10.83 -9.38 -10.85
C GLU A 208 -11.87 -8.75 -11.78
N ARG A 209 -13.07 -8.42 -11.26
CA ARG A 209 -14.10 -7.72 -12.05
C ARG A 209 -13.66 -6.32 -12.45
N LEU A 210 -13.07 -5.56 -11.53
CA LEU A 210 -12.56 -4.22 -11.82
C LEU A 210 -11.47 -4.25 -12.91
N LEU A 211 -10.53 -5.20 -12.83
CA LEU A 211 -9.50 -5.40 -13.85
C LEU A 211 -10.09 -5.85 -15.20
N GLY A 212 -11.18 -6.62 -15.18
CA GLY A 212 -11.88 -7.07 -16.39
C GLY A 212 -12.85 -6.05 -17.00
N GLY A 213 -13.09 -4.91 -16.34
CA GLY A 213 -14.06 -3.90 -16.77
C GLY A 213 -15.51 -4.18 -16.37
N ASP A 214 -15.77 -5.28 -15.64
CA ASP A 214 -17.09 -5.69 -15.13
C ASP A 214 -17.30 -5.26 -13.65
N GLY A 215 -16.52 -4.28 -13.19
CA GLY A 215 -16.58 -3.74 -11.84
C GLY A 215 -17.81 -2.84 -11.61
N PRO A 216 -18.07 -2.43 -10.35
CA PRO A 216 -19.13 -1.45 -10.04
C PRO A 216 -18.91 -0.08 -10.71
N GLU A 217 -17.67 0.18 -11.14
CA GLU A 217 -17.24 1.38 -11.86
C GLU A 217 -15.98 1.04 -12.69
N PRO A 218 -15.64 1.85 -13.71
CA PRO A 218 -14.35 1.73 -14.40
C PRO A 218 -13.18 2.05 -13.47
N LEU A 219 -12.04 1.38 -13.67
CA LEU A 219 -10.81 1.75 -12.98
C LEU A 219 -10.36 3.16 -13.38
N PRO A 220 -10.00 4.03 -12.42
CA PRO A 220 -9.36 5.30 -12.72
C PRO A 220 -8.08 5.11 -13.53
N THR A 221 -7.78 6.09 -14.39
CA THR A 221 -6.54 6.12 -15.17
C THR A 221 -5.81 7.43 -14.91
N GLY A 222 -4.48 7.42 -14.89
CA GLY A 222 -3.67 8.61 -14.61
C GLY A 222 -3.61 8.95 -13.12
N GLY A 223 -3.68 10.25 -12.80
CA GLY A 223 -3.51 10.76 -11.43
C GLY A 223 -4.59 10.30 -10.44
N VAL A 224 -4.45 10.72 -9.17
CA VAL A 224 -5.39 10.43 -8.07
C VAL A 224 -6.09 11.71 -7.65
N ASP A 225 -7.43 11.64 -7.56
CA ASP A 225 -8.23 12.74 -7.01
C ASP A 225 -8.19 12.72 -5.47
N TRP A 226 -7.64 13.79 -4.89
CA TRP A 226 -7.52 13.96 -3.44
C TRP A 226 -8.70 14.76 -2.89
N LEU A 227 -9.33 14.25 -1.82
CA LEU A 227 -10.50 14.88 -1.19
C LEU A 227 -10.17 16.15 -0.43
N ASP A 228 -8.92 16.28 0.03
CA ASP A 228 -8.49 17.36 0.92
C ASP A 228 -7.96 18.59 0.16
N ALA A 229 -8.08 18.60 -1.18
CA ALA A 229 -7.58 19.66 -2.06
C ALA A 229 -8.32 21.02 -1.91
N THR A 230 -9.20 21.17 -0.91
CA THR A 230 -9.92 22.43 -0.59
C THR A 230 -9.63 23.00 0.80
N ALA A 231 -8.43 22.78 1.37
CA ALA A 231 -8.01 23.48 2.58
C ALA A 231 -6.67 24.23 2.40
N THR A 232 -6.51 24.98 1.31
CA THR A 232 -5.42 25.95 1.18
C THR A 232 -5.84 27.29 1.82
N ARG A 233 -5.32 27.55 3.03
CA ARG A 233 -5.10 28.87 3.67
C ARG A 233 -6.16 29.97 3.41
N GLU A 234 -7.13 30.10 4.32
CA GLU A 234 -7.57 31.46 4.71
C GLU A 234 -6.52 32.02 5.67
N GLY A 235 -5.54 32.70 5.09
CA GLY A 235 -4.55 33.50 5.81
C GLY A 235 -5.22 34.60 6.63
N GLY A 236 -4.58 34.88 7.77
CA GLY A 236 -4.99 35.84 8.76
C GLY A 236 -5.38 37.21 8.21
N GLY A 237 -6.40 37.77 8.85
CA GLY A 237 -6.83 39.14 8.62
C GLY A 237 -7.88 39.55 9.63
N ARG A 238 -7.52 39.65 10.92
CA ARG A 238 -8.22 40.52 11.86
C ARG A 238 -7.21 41.24 12.75
N SER A 239 -7.00 42.49 12.33
CA SER A 239 -6.78 43.75 13.05
C SER A 239 -6.09 43.75 14.40
#